data_AF-A0A967ZP77-F1
#
_entry.id   AF-A0A967ZP77-F1
#
_cell.length_a   1.000
_cell.length_b   1.000
_cell.length_c   1.000
_cell.angle_alpha   90.00
_cell.angle_beta   90.00
_cell.angle_gamma   90.00
#
_symmetry.space_group_name_H-M   'P 1'
#
loop_
_entity.id
_entity.type
_entity.pdbx_description
1 polymer ?
#
loop_
_entity_poly.entity_id
_entity_poly.type
_entity_poly.pdbx_seq_one_letter_code
_entity_poly.pdbx_strand_id
1 'polypeptide(L)' 'GHFRDAIDMHVSRFAAEAVPGAPGDEIWLYCATGYRASVAAGFVERSGRRPVIVLDDWDERGRALASVV' A
#
# COMPACT_ATOMS: atom_id res chain seq x y z
N GLY A 1 1.69 6.60 -11.90
CA GLY A 1 0.79 7.37 -11.02
C GLY A 1 0.63 6.61 -9.73
N HIS A 2 0.14 7.27 -8.69
CA HIS A 2 -0.16 6.67 -7.38
C HIS A 2 -1.53 7.20 -6.92
N PHE A 3 -2.15 6.55 -5.94
CA PHE A 3 -3.37 7.09 -5.34
C PHE A 3 -3.07 8.45 -4.68
N ARG A 4 -4.09 9.31 -4.62
CA ARG A 4 -4.01 10.57 -3.86
C ARG A 4 -3.63 10.27 -2.40
N ASP A 5 -2.74 11.07 -1.85
CA ASP A 5 -2.23 10.97 -0.47
C ASP A 5 -1.57 9.63 -0.09
N ALA A 6 -1.27 8.78 -1.08
CA ALA A 6 -0.52 7.56 -0.84
C ALA A 6 0.94 7.86 -0.51
N ILE A 7 1.48 7.05 0.40
CA ILE A 7 2.91 7.06 0.73
C ILE A 7 3.62 6.06 -0.19
N ASP A 8 4.48 6.58 -1.07
CA ASP A 8 5.33 5.73 -1.92
C ASP A 8 6.49 5.14 -1.11
N MET A 9 6.31 3.87 -0.70
CA MET A 9 7.32 3.12 0.03
C MET A 9 7.74 1.89 -0.77
N HIS A 10 9.02 1.82 -1.13
CA HIS A 10 9.57 0.64 -1.78
C HIS A 10 9.55 -0.56 -0.82
N VAL A 11 9.15 -1.74 -1.31
CA VAL A 11 8.94 -2.92 -0.47
C VAL A 11 10.17 -3.33 0.36
N SER A 12 11.38 -3.07 -0.15
CA SER A 12 12.63 -3.37 0.58
C SER A 12 12.82 -2.51 1.85
N ARG A 13 12.21 -1.32 1.93
CA ARG A 13 12.31 -0.46 3.12
C ARG A 13 11.55 -1.01 4.32
N PHE A 14 10.50 -1.81 4.10
CA PHE A 14 9.69 -2.39 5.19
C PHE A 14 10.50 -3.29 6.13
N ALA A 15 11.68 -3.76 5.71
CA ALA A 15 12.58 -4.54 6.56
C ALA A 15 13.32 -3.67 7.60
N ALA A 16 13.47 -2.37 7.37
CA ALA A 16 14.29 -1.48 8.19
C ALA A 16 13.51 -0.26 8.73
N GLU A 17 12.36 0.06 8.15
CA GLU A 17 11.62 1.29 8.42
C GLU A 17 10.16 1.00 8.77
N ALA A 18 9.66 1.72 9.77
CA ALA A 18 8.23 1.70 10.10
C ALA A 18 7.42 2.44 9.03
N VAL A 19 6.17 2.01 8.82
CA VAL A 19 5.24 2.71 7.92
C VAL A 19 4.87 4.07 8.52
N PRO A 20 5.24 5.20 7.89
CA PRO A 20 4.97 6.52 8.45
C PRO A 20 3.49 6.91 8.30
N GLY A 21 2.97 7.67 9.25
CA GLY A 21 1.81 8.57 9.03
C GLY A 21 0.44 7.96 8.73
N ALA A 22 0.28 6.65 8.66
CA ALA A 22 -1.03 6.04 8.41
C ALA A 22 -1.89 6.03 9.69
N PRO A 23 -3.06 6.70 9.72
CA PRO A 23 -3.96 6.69 10.87
C PRO A 23 -4.66 5.33 11.02
N GLY A 24 -4.82 4.86 12.26
CA GLY A 24 -5.52 3.61 12.58
C GLY A 24 -4.66 2.35 12.45
N ASP A 25 -5.28 1.21 12.75
CA ASP A 25 -4.60 -0.09 12.76
C ASP A 25 -4.56 -0.76 11.38
N GLU A 26 -5.39 -0.31 10.44
CA GLU A 26 -5.45 -0.83 9.07
C GLU A 26 -4.48 -0.10 8.12
N ILE A 27 -3.72 -0.86 7.35
CA ILE A 27 -2.81 -0.35 6.31
C ILE A 27 -3.23 -0.89 4.96
N TRP A 28 -3.63 0.02 4.08
CA TRP A 28 -4.03 -0.30 2.72
C TRP A 28 -2.78 -0.34 1.83
N LEU A 29 -2.57 -1.47 1.19
CA LEU A 29 -1.38 -1.75 0.40
C LEU A 29 -1.77 -1.96 -1.05
N TYR A 30 -1.03 -1.31 -1.92
CA TYR A 30 -1.25 -1.39 -3.34
C TYR A 30 0.06 -1.57 -4.09
N CYS A 31 0.00 -2.35 -5.17
CA CYS A 31 1.00 -2.27 -6.23
C CYS A 31 0.35 -2.68 -7.55
N ALA A 32 1.05 -2.41 -8.66
CA ALA A 32 0.54 -2.63 -10.02
C ALA A 32 -0.19 -3.96 -10.25
N THR A 33 0.29 -5.07 -9.68
CA THR A 33 -0.26 -6.43 -9.87
C THR A 33 -0.50 -7.18 -8.55
N GLY A 34 -0.54 -6.47 -7.42
CA GLY A 34 -0.67 -7.07 -6.07
C GLY A 34 0.57 -7.78 -5.48
N TYR A 35 1.55 -8.25 -6.29
CA TYR A 35 2.70 -9.02 -5.78
C TYR A 35 3.54 -8.30 -4.71
N ARG A 36 3.89 -7.03 -4.90
CA ARG A 36 4.67 -6.29 -3.89
C ARG A 36 3.84 -5.94 -2.65
N ALA A 37 2.53 -5.74 -2.84
CA ALA A 37 1.61 -5.47 -1.74
C ALA A 37 1.47 -6.69 -0.82
N SER A 38 1.44 -7.92 -1.37
CA SER A 38 1.41 -9.13 -0.55
C SER A 38 2.70 -9.35 0.25
N VAL A 39 3.87 -9.02 -0.32
CA VAL A 39 5.14 -9.03 0.42
C VAL A 39 5.13 -7.99 1.56
N ALA A 40 4.69 -6.76 1.28
CA ALA A 40 4.58 -5.70 2.29
C ALA A 40 3.59 -6.05 3.41
N ALA A 41 2.50 -6.77 3.11
CA ALA A 41 1.50 -7.18 4.08
C ALA A 41 2.10 -7.98 5.25
N GLY A 42 3.02 -8.90 4.97
CA GLY A 42 3.68 -9.66 6.02
C GLY A 42 4.53 -8.79 6.97
N PHE A 43 5.11 -7.68 6.49
CA PHE A 43 5.80 -6.72 7.36
C PHE A 43 4.81 -5.93 8.22
N VAL A 44 3.70 -5.51 7.63
CA VAL A 44 2.62 -4.81 8.35
C VAL A 44 2.04 -5.70 9.46
N GLU A 45 1.73 -6.96 9.18
CA GLU A 45 1.24 -7.92 10.20
C GLU A 45 2.24 -8.09 11.34
N ARG A 46 3.53 -8.24 11.02
CA ARG A 46 4.60 -8.34 12.04
C ARG A 46 4.73 -7.09 12.90
N SER A 47 4.34 -5.92 12.38
CA SER A 47 4.29 -4.68 13.17
C SER A 47 3.05 -4.56 14.06
N GLY A 48 2.17 -5.58 14.09
CA GLY A 48 0.93 -5.57 14.86
C GLY A 48 -0.22 -4.81 14.21
N ARG A 49 -0.11 -4.49 12.91
CA ARG A 49 -1.11 -3.75 12.14
C ARG A 49 -1.82 -4.67 11.16
N ARG A 50 -3.02 -4.31 10.74
CA ARG A 50 -3.85 -5.11 9.82
C ARG A 50 -3.62 -4.69 8.37
N PRO A 51 -3.01 -5.53 7.50
CA PRO A 51 -2.91 -5.20 6.09
C PRO A 51 -4.26 -5.38 5.37
N VAL A 52 -4.52 -4.51 4.40
CA VAL A 52 -5.60 -4.64 3.42
C VAL A 52 -4.96 -4.55 2.04
N ILE A 53 -4.91 -5.66 1.31
CA ILE A 53 -4.30 -5.70 -0.02
C ILE A 53 -5.37 -5.32 -1.06
N VAL A 54 -5.08 -4.29 -1.84
CA VAL A 54 -5.88 -3.91 -3.01
C VAL A 54 -5.34 -4.68 -4.22
N LEU A 55 -6.17 -5.55 -4.79
CA LEU A 55 -5.82 -6.46 -5.89
C LEU A 55 -6.21 -5.95 -7.29
N ASP A 56 -6.57 -4.68 -7.41
CA ASP A 56 -7.00 -4.10 -8.69
C ASP A 56 -5.80 -3.81 -9.62
N ASP A 57 -5.95 -4.12 -10.91
CA ASP A 57 -4.97 -3.69 -11.91
C ASP A 57 -4.98 -2.16 -12.05
N TRP A 58 -3.78 -1.56 -12.04
CA TRP A 58 -3.59 -0.10 -12.03
C TRP A 58 -4.29 0.60 -13.19
N ASP A 59 -4.37 -0.08 -14.33
CA ASP A 59 -4.69 0.51 -15.62
C ASP A 59 -6.14 0.98 -15.75
N GLU A 60 -7.11 0.27 -15.17
CA GLU A 60 -8.53 0.64 -15.28
C GLU A 60 -9.02 1.56 -14.14
N ARG A 61 -8.63 1.29 -12.89
CA ARG A 61 -9.19 2.00 -11.71
C ARG A 61 -8.19 2.90 -10.99
N GLY A 62 -6.90 2.57 -11.03
CA GLY A 62 -5.84 3.35 -10.38
C GLY A 62 -5.70 4.77 -10.94
N ARG A 63 -5.88 4.94 -12.26
CA ARG A 63 -5.91 6.26 -12.90
C ARG A 63 -7.16 7.07 -12.55
N ALA A 64 -8.31 6.43 -12.41
CA ALA A 64 -9.57 7.11 -12.10
C ALA A 64 -9.60 7.65 -10.66
N LEU A 65 -9.03 6.91 -9.70
CA LEU A 65 -8.93 7.36 -8.31
C LEU A 65 -7.81 8.39 -8.07
N ALA A 66 -6.84 8.48 -8.98
CA ALA A 66 -5.83 9.55 -8.96
C ALA A 66 -6.38 10.92 -9.42
N SER A 67 -7.53 10.97 -10.09
CA SER A 67 -8.14 12.20 -10.63
C SER A 67 -9.37 12.71 -9.87
N VAL A 68 -9.95 11.91 -8.95
CA VAL A 68 -11.06 12.35 -8.10
C VAL A 68 -10.50 13.03 -6.84
N VAL A 69 -11.08 14.19 -6.51
CA VAL A 69 -10.57 15.21 -5.58
C VAL A 69 -10.64 14.76 -4.13
#